data_AF-A0A139AIC1-F1
#
_entry.id   AF-A0A139AIC1-F1
#
_cell.length_a   1.000
_cell.length_b   1.000
_cell.length_c   1.000
_cell.angle_alpha   90.00
_cell.angle_beta   90.00
_cell.angle_gamma   90.00
#
_symmetry.space_group_name_H-M   'P 1'
#
loop_
_entity.id
_entity.type
_entity.pdbx_description
1 polymer ?
#
loop_
_entity_poly.entity_id
_entity_poly.type
_entity_poly.pdbx_seq_one_letter_code
_entity_poly.pdbx_strand_id
1 'polypeptide(L)'
;MADSKDPDVPHWTSLYSLEQLESAAGIFQVYLDHPEFRSHARHSEDVARLFRVASCALFPDAEARSTRRARRRNTRRQEDMEALSAAGIRQARKQRLVGSTTVDSQGKEVNATEVDGTDQDIIGTTGRKRERSPSPSKAETKRRKLNRPRPCYVCRTQYFELHGFYDLLCTECGDFNYAKRFTTVDMAGRVCVVTGGRVKIGYCIALRLLRMGASVIVTTRFPHDCVIRFAQETDYHHFSNRLFIISVDFRDITAVRHLAAHITQNFDRLDVLINNAAQTIRRPPKFYEHLLSIESCPLPQRLVDSAQISRIFRSSAVPLISNLPPNSNPQTSESLVPCLAPPITEQFEESPISTSAPLLSWGTPAIADSVALSQAHLIRSDHTDCTSEIFPESQLDRDDQQVDLRSKNSWVLEVGQVSTVEYLECQVINSHAPWVLISDLLPLMERTQLPPNRDMSCEGSTCDKYIINVSAAEGQFNRQKTSRHPHTNMAKAALNMLTRTSAAGLEKKHIYMCSVDTGWVTDERPAPQREKFKWEVPLDEWDGAARVLDPVICGMSDGNGTQFSGVFLKNYKPTEW
;
A
#
# COMPACT_ATOMS: atom_id res chain seq x y z
N MET A 1 -12.48 -33.13 66.67
CA MET A 1 -11.19 -32.80 67.31
C MET A 1 -10.15 -32.66 66.22
N ALA A 2 -9.69 -31.43 65.98
CA ALA A 2 -8.54 -31.12 65.16
C ALA A 2 -8.02 -29.77 65.67
N ASP A 3 -7.31 -29.80 66.80
CA ASP A 3 -6.70 -28.61 67.37
C ASP A 3 -5.55 -28.17 66.46
N SER A 4 -5.82 -27.24 65.55
CA SER A 4 -4.76 -26.40 65.01
C SER A 4 -4.27 -25.50 66.14
N LYS A 5 -3.24 -25.96 66.87
CA LYS A 5 -2.43 -25.06 67.69
C LYS A 5 -1.79 -24.04 66.76
N ASP A 6 -2.39 -22.86 66.66
CA ASP A 6 -1.67 -21.69 66.16
C ASP A 6 -0.41 -21.54 67.01
N PRO A 7 0.75 -21.25 66.40
CA PRO A 7 1.97 -21.02 67.15
C PRO A 7 1.78 -19.82 68.08
N ASP A 8 2.45 -19.85 69.23
CA ASP A 8 2.37 -18.81 70.27
C ASP A 8 3.08 -17.53 69.77
N VAL A 9 2.39 -16.74 68.95
CA VAL A 9 2.90 -15.50 68.36
C VAL A 9 2.90 -14.42 69.44
N PRO A 10 4.06 -13.84 69.81
CA PRO A 10 4.11 -12.79 70.82
C PRO A 10 3.23 -11.60 70.44
N HIS A 11 2.39 -11.14 71.37
CA HIS A 11 1.55 -9.97 71.15
C HIS A 11 2.43 -8.76 70.79
N TRP A 12 2.11 -8.04 69.72
CA TRP A 12 2.98 -7.01 69.13
C TRP A 12 3.47 -5.95 70.13
N THR A 13 2.69 -5.66 71.18
CA THR A 13 3.06 -4.75 72.29
C THR A 13 4.23 -5.24 73.15
N SER A 14 4.64 -6.50 73.05
CA SER A 14 5.84 -7.03 73.72
C SER A 14 7.10 -6.94 72.86
N LEU A 15 6.96 -6.64 71.56
CA LEU A 15 8.05 -6.53 70.59
C LEU A 15 8.33 -5.07 70.17
N TYR A 16 7.30 -4.22 70.14
CA TYR A 16 7.38 -2.82 69.70
C TYR A 16 6.47 -1.92 70.53
N SER A 17 6.87 -0.65 70.72
CA SER A 17 6.04 0.37 71.34
C SER A 17 4.96 0.90 70.38
N LEU A 18 3.90 1.51 70.92
CA LEU A 18 2.85 2.15 70.12
C LEU A 18 3.42 3.23 69.19
N GLU A 19 4.30 4.08 69.73
CA GLU A 19 4.99 5.16 69.00
C GLU A 19 5.84 4.64 67.81
N GLN A 20 6.48 3.48 67.95
CA GLN A 20 7.22 2.85 66.85
C GLN A 20 6.30 2.36 65.72
N LEU A 21 5.11 1.86 66.07
CA LEU A 21 4.11 1.41 65.09
C LEU A 21 3.42 2.58 64.40
N GLU A 22 3.09 3.64 65.14
CA GLU A 22 2.59 4.91 64.60
C GLU A 22 3.63 5.56 63.66
N SER A 23 4.91 5.55 64.04
CA SER A 23 6.01 6.01 63.18
C SER A 23 6.11 5.19 61.89
N ALA A 24 6.02 3.86 61.96
CA ALA A 24 6.03 2.99 60.79
C ALA A 24 4.81 3.21 59.88
N ALA A 25 3.63 3.42 60.46
CA ALA A 25 2.41 3.76 59.73
C ALA A 25 2.51 5.13 59.06
N GLY A 26 3.05 6.13 59.76
CA GLY A 26 3.32 7.48 59.22
C GLY A 26 4.24 7.46 58.00
N ILE A 27 5.28 6.61 58.02
CA ILE A 27 6.13 6.40 56.84
C ILE A 27 5.29 5.88 55.65
N PHE A 28 4.41 4.90 55.84
CA PHE A 28 3.54 4.45 54.73
C PHE A 28 2.56 5.54 54.26
N GLN A 29 2.01 6.32 55.19
CA GLN A 29 1.06 7.39 54.91
C GLN A 29 1.67 8.49 54.03
N VAL A 30 2.91 8.94 54.33
CA VAL A 30 3.65 9.90 53.49
C VAL A 30 3.76 9.43 52.02
N TYR A 31 3.95 8.14 51.77
CA TYR A 31 4.05 7.57 50.41
C TYR A 31 2.70 7.26 49.74
N LEU A 32 1.60 7.31 50.49
CA LEU A 32 0.24 7.31 49.96
C LEU A 32 -0.16 8.71 49.53
N ASP A 33 0.10 9.72 50.37
CA ASP A 33 -0.25 11.12 50.14
C ASP A 33 0.66 11.80 49.09
N HIS A 34 1.90 11.33 48.95
CA HIS A 34 2.88 11.82 47.96
C HIS A 34 3.36 10.72 47.00
N PRO A 35 2.56 10.34 45.97
CA PRO A 35 2.92 9.31 44.99
C PRO A 35 4.25 9.56 44.25
N GLU A 36 4.67 10.82 44.13
CA GLU A 36 5.94 11.28 43.55
C GLU A 36 7.18 10.75 44.31
N PHE A 37 7.09 10.55 45.62
CA PHE A 37 8.19 10.04 46.44
C PHE A 37 8.49 8.55 46.21
N ARG A 38 7.70 7.84 45.41
CA ARG A 38 7.98 6.43 45.03
C ARG A 38 9.33 6.23 44.31
N SER A 39 9.96 7.30 43.81
CA SER A 39 11.33 7.30 43.31
C SER A 39 12.37 7.24 44.45
N HIS A 40 12.13 7.94 45.56
CA HIS A 40 13.00 7.94 46.75
C HIS A 40 13.06 6.55 47.41
N ALA A 41 11.95 5.82 47.47
CA ALA A 41 11.90 4.42 47.92
C ALA A 41 12.72 3.42 47.07
N ARG A 42 13.31 3.84 45.95
CA ARG A 42 14.27 3.03 45.18
C ARG A 42 15.73 3.27 45.57
N HIS A 43 16.02 4.39 46.23
CA HIS A 43 17.37 4.85 46.58
C HIS A 43 17.63 4.77 48.10
N SER A 44 16.58 4.82 48.93
CA SER A 44 16.65 4.49 50.36
C SER A 44 16.49 2.99 50.57
N GLU A 45 17.53 2.32 51.09
CA GLU A 45 17.52 0.89 51.37
C GLU A 45 16.52 0.52 52.48
N ASP A 46 16.45 1.31 53.56
CA ASP A 46 15.53 1.07 54.68
C ASP A 46 14.06 1.14 54.27
N VAL A 47 13.70 2.14 53.45
CA VAL A 47 12.34 2.24 52.90
C VAL A 47 12.08 1.08 51.94
N ALA A 48 13.03 0.73 51.07
CA ALA A 48 12.90 -0.42 50.17
C ALA A 48 12.74 -1.75 50.93
N ARG A 49 13.39 -1.89 52.09
CA ARG A 49 13.26 -3.03 53.01
C ARG A 49 11.89 -3.03 53.69
N LEU A 50 11.43 -1.90 54.22
CA LEU A 50 10.13 -1.74 54.86
C LEU A 50 8.96 -2.11 53.91
N PHE A 51 8.96 -1.56 52.69
CA PHE A 51 7.97 -1.92 51.66
C PHE A 51 8.05 -3.39 51.22
N ARG A 52 9.24 -4.01 51.25
CA ARG A 52 9.43 -5.43 50.93
C ARG A 52 8.84 -6.32 52.02
N VAL A 53 9.10 -6.02 53.30
CA VAL A 53 8.53 -6.72 54.45
C VAL A 53 7.01 -6.62 54.45
N ALA A 54 6.46 -5.41 54.30
CA ALA A 54 5.00 -5.22 54.21
C ALA A 54 4.39 -5.95 53.00
N SER A 55 5.06 -5.98 51.84
CA SER A 55 4.58 -6.75 50.69
C SER A 55 4.73 -8.27 50.86
N CYS A 56 5.60 -8.76 51.75
CA CYS A 56 5.67 -10.17 52.11
C CYS A 56 4.58 -10.52 53.14
N ALA A 57 4.31 -9.65 54.12
CA ALA A 57 3.24 -9.86 55.10
C ALA A 57 1.84 -9.87 54.44
N LEU A 58 1.57 -8.91 53.54
CA LEU A 58 0.29 -8.82 52.81
C LEU A 58 0.09 -9.90 51.75
N PHE A 59 1.18 -10.53 51.28
CA PHE A 59 1.16 -11.57 50.25
C PHE A 59 2.23 -12.62 50.61
N PRO A 60 1.98 -13.49 51.60
CA PRO A 60 3.00 -14.40 52.16
C PRO A 60 3.47 -15.43 51.15
N ASP A 61 2.53 -15.96 50.36
CA ASP A 61 2.79 -16.92 49.31
C ASP A 61 3.40 -16.28 48.03
N ALA A 62 4.31 -17.02 47.40
CA ALA A 62 4.93 -16.66 46.14
C ALA A 62 3.93 -16.66 44.97
N GLU A 63 2.94 -17.55 44.96
CA GLU A 63 1.91 -17.60 43.91
C GLU A 63 1.03 -16.35 43.97
N ALA A 64 0.53 -15.97 45.15
CA ALA A 64 -0.19 -14.71 45.36
C ALA A 64 0.59 -13.46 44.85
N ARG A 65 1.90 -13.40 45.13
CA ARG A 65 2.79 -12.34 44.60
C ARG A 65 2.94 -12.40 43.08
N SER A 66 3.02 -13.60 42.49
CA SER A 66 3.07 -13.81 41.04
C SER A 66 1.78 -13.35 40.35
N THR A 67 0.63 -13.81 40.84
CA THR A 67 -0.71 -13.46 40.33
C THR A 67 -0.98 -11.96 40.40
N ARG A 68 -0.56 -11.27 41.49
CA ARG A 68 -0.64 -9.79 41.58
C ARG A 68 0.23 -9.10 40.52
N ARG A 69 1.43 -9.59 40.24
CA ARG A 69 2.32 -9.08 39.17
C ARG A 69 1.72 -9.32 37.78
N ALA A 70 1.16 -10.50 37.55
CA ALA A 70 0.47 -10.85 36.30
C ALA A 70 -0.76 -9.95 36.06
N ARG A 71 -1.62 -9.76 37.07
CA ARG A 71 -2.77 -8.84 36.99
C ARG A 71 -2.34 -7.42 36.63
N ARG A 72 -1.36 -6.85 37.35
CA ARG A 72 -0.81 -5.51 37.04
C ARG A 72 -0.22 -5.41 35.62
N ARG A 73 0.47 -6.46 35.15
CA ARG A 73 1.00 -6.53 33.78
C ARG A 73 -0.12 -6.57 32.74
N ASN A 74 -1.21 -7.27 33.02
CA ASN A 74 -2.37 -7.36 32.13
C ASN A 74 -3.14 -6.03 32.10
N THR A 75 -3.37 -5.38 33.24
CA THR A 75 -3.99 -4.03 33.29
C THR A 75 -3.20 -3.02 32.46
N ARG A 76 -1.87 -2.93 32.65
CA ARG A 76 -1.01 -2.06 31.83
C ARG A 76 -1.03 -2.39 30.33
N ARG A 77 -1.13 -3.68 29.98
CA ARG A 77 -1.27 -4.10 28.58
C ARG A 77 -2.63 -3.68 28.01
N GLN A 78 -3.68 -3.72 28.81
CA GLN A 78 -5.02 -3.28 28.43
C GLN A 78 -5.06 -1.76 28.20
N GLU A 79 -4.53 -0.98 29.16
CA GLU A 79 -4.33 0.47 29.03
C GLU A 79 -3.55 0.82 27.75
N ASP A 80 -2.44 0.11 27.48
CA ASP A 80 -1.66 0.31 26.26
C ASP A 80 -2.49 -0.01 24.99
N MET A 81 -3.27 -1.10 24.99
CA MET A 81 -4.11 -1.47 23.84
C MET A 81 -5.24 -0.46 23.59
N GLU A 82 -5.80 0.14 24.63
CA GLU A 82 -6.82 1.20 24.55
C GLU A 82 -6.22 2.52 24.05
N ALA A 83 -5.03 2.90 24.54
CA ALA A 83 -4.32 4.08 24.05
C ALA A 83 -3.97 3.97 22.56
N LEU A 84 -3.60 2.76 22.12
CA LEU A 84 -3.28 2.44 20.73
C LEU A 84 -4.51 2.34 19.83
N SER A 85 -5.59 1.70 20.28
CA SER A 85 -6.82 1.55 19.48
C SER A 85 -7.44 2.90 19.10
N ALA A 86 -7.28 3.89 19.97
CA ALA A 86 -7.76 5.26 19.78
C ALA A 86 -6.78 6.18 19.00
N ALA A 87 -5.74 5.66 18.35
CA ALA A 87 -4.86 6.44 17.47
C ALA A 87 -5.53 6.74 16.11
N GLY A 88 -5.28 7.93 15.55
CA GLY A 88 -5.97 8.42 14.34
C GLY A 88 -5.92 7.46 13.14
N ILE A 89 -4.76 6.87 12.84
CA ILE A 89 -4.58 5.93 11.71
C ILE A 89 -5.46 4.67 11.84
N ARG A 90 -5.74 4.23 13.07
CA ARG A 90 -6.64 3.09 13.32
C ARG A 90 -8.12 3.45 13.18
N GLN A 91 -8.48 4.72 13.39
CA GLN A 91 -9.83 5.21 13.12
C GLN A 91 -10.03 5.42 11.61
N ALA A 92 -9.05 6.01 10.92
CA ALA A 92 -9.05 6.16 9.47
C ALA A 92 -9.22 4.81 8.74
N ARG A 93 -8.62 3.72 9.25
CA ARG A 93 -8.80 2.36 8.71
C ARG A 93 -10.22 1.79 8.77
N LYS A 94 -11.14 2.40 9.53
CA LYS A 94 -12.55 1.99 9.58
C LYS A 94 -13.39 2.68 8.52
N GLN A 95 -12.89 3.76 7.92
CA GLN A 95 -13.57 4.51 6.88
C GLN A 95 -13.22 3.89 5.51
N ARG A 96 -14.13 4.00 4.54
CA ARG A 96 -13.81 3.68 3.13
C ARG A 96 -12.73 4.62 2.62
N LEU A 97 -11.88 4.14 1.70
CA LEU A 97 -10.85 4.98 1.08
C LEU A 97 -11.44 6.03 0.12
N VAL A 98 -12.59 5.73 -0.48
CA VAL A 98 -13.25 6.53 -1.52
C VAL A 98 -14.50 7.20 -0.95
N GLY A 99 -14.78 8.45 -1.34
CA GLY A 99 -16.08 9.08 -1.15
C GLY A 99 -16.44 9.46 0.29
N SER A 100 -15.44 9.46 1.19
CA SER A 100 -15.48 9.98 2.58
C SER A 100 -16.82 9.87 3.33
N THR A 101 -17.50 8.72 3.24
CA THR A 101 -18.76 8.48 3.95
C THR A 101 -18.49 7.62 5.18
N THR A 102 -18.91 8.10 6.35
CA THR A 102 -18.77 7.40 7.62
C THR A 102 -19.67 6.17 7.66
N VAL A 103 -19.06 5.00 7.66
CA VAL A 103 -19.70 3.72 7.98
C VAL A 103 -19.50 3.38 9.45
N ASP A 104 -20.54 2.85 10.09
CA ASP A 104 -20.47 2.41 11.48
C ASP A 104 -19.71 1.07 11.64
N SER A 105 -19.52 0.64 12.88
CA SER A 105 -18.85 -0.63 13.20
C SER A 105 -19.63 -1.89 12.77
N GLN A 106 -20.81 -1.75 12.17
CA GLN A 106 -21.63 -2.84 11.61
C GLN A 106 -21.76 -2.74 10.08
N GLY A 107 -21.01 -1.82 9.43
CA GLY A 107 -21.01 -1.65 7.97
C GLY A 107 -22.23 -0.92 7.43
N LYS A 108 -22.99 -0.23 8.28
CA LYS A 108 -24.15 0.56 7.86
C LYS A 108 -23.74 1.98 7.53
N GLU A 109 -24.25 2.51 6.42
CA GLU A 109 -24.01 3.89 6.01
C GLU A 109 -24.74 4.85 6.96
N VAL A 110 -23.99 5.79 7.53
CA VAL A 110 -24.53 6.83 8.42
C VAL A 110 -24.43 8.15 7.67
N ASN A 111 -25.57 8.77 7.39
CA ASN A 111 -25.62 10.06 6.70
C ASN A 111 -24.84 11.12 7.50
N ALA A 112 -24.02 11.90 6.81
CA ALA A 112 -23.19 12.96 7.39
C ALA A 112 -23.99 14.23 7.73
N THR A 113 -25.03 14.06 8.55
CA THR A 113 -25.77 15.12 9.24
C THR A 113 -25.57 14.90 10.73
N GLU A 114 -25.15 15.93 11.46
CA GLU A 114 -24.72 15.89 12.87
C GLU A 114 -23.29 15.36 13.13
N VAL A 115 -22.30 15.99 12.49
CA VAL A 115 -21.01 16.25 13.15
C VAL A 115 -20.95 17.75 13.46
N ASP A 116 -21.03 18.05 14.75
CA ASP A 116 -21.12 19.42 15.26
C ASP A 116 -19.74 20.12 15.28
N GLY A 117 -19.70 21.40 14.90
CA GLY A 117 -18.57 22.30 15.14
C GLY A 117 -17.38 22.26 14.16
N THR A 118 -17.31 23.31 13.33
CA THR A 118 -16.08 23.93 12.75
C THR A 118 -15.15 23.07 11.86
N ASP A 119 -15.43 23.06 10.56
CA ASP A 119 -14.40 23.14 9.50
C ASP A 119 -15.04 23.60 8.17
N GLN A 120 -15.55 24.85 8.16
CA GLN A 120 -15.90 25.59 6.94
C GLN A 120 -15.04 26.86 6.92
N ASP A 121 -14.09 26.94 5.96
CA ASP A 121 -13.57 28.17 5.32
C ASP A 121 -12.20 27.96 4.64
N ILE A 122 -12.10 27.15 3.58
CA ILE A 122 -10.96 27.22 2.63
C ILE A 122 -11.39 26.95 1.16
N ILE A 123 -12.14 27.86 0.54
CA ILE A 123 -12.04 28.09 -0.93
C ILE A 123 -12.21 29.59 -1.26
N GLY A 124 -11.14 30.19 -1.79
CA GLY A 124 -11.24 31.18 -2.87
C GLY A 124 -11.36 32.68 -2.52
N THR A 125 -10.22 33.38 -2.43
CA THR A 125 -10.07 34.66 -3.16
C THR A 125 -8.60 35.01 -3.43
N THR A 126 -8.37 35.78 -4.48
CA THR A 126 -7.06 36.20 -4.98
C THR A 126 -6.38 37.24 -4.08
N GLY A 127 -5.18 36.96 -3.58
CA GLY A 127 -4.46 37.89 -2.71
C GLY A 127 -3.00 37.50 -2.41
N ARG A 128 -2.05 38.20 -3.04
CA ARG A 128 -0.60 37.97 -2.93
C ARG A 128 -0.04 38.19 -1.51
N LYS A 129 0.10 37.13 -0.70
CA LYS A 129 0.98 37.10 0.49
C LYS A 129 1.56 35.70 0.72
N ARG A 130 2.85 35.63 1.05
CA ARG A 130 3.52 34.40 1.53
C ARG A 130 3.08 34.14 2.97
N GLU A 131 2.17 33.20 3.17
CA GLU A 131 1.81 32.73 4.52
C GLU A 131 2.30 31.30 4.75
N ARG A 132 2.67 31.03 6.00
CA ARG A 132 3.36 29.79 6.39
C ARG A 132 2.38 28.62 6.41
N SER A 133 2.88 27.44 6.07
CA SER A 133 2.15 26.17 6.19
C SER A 133 1.46 26.06 7.57
N PRO A 134 0.22 25.56 7.65
CA PRO A 134 -0.46 25.39 8.93
C PRO A 134 0.23 24.29 9.73
N SER A 135 1.12 24.69 10.63
CA SER A 135 1.50 23.88 11.79
C SER A 135 0.23 23.52 12.57
N PRO A 136 0.06 22.27 13.07
CA PRO A 136 -1.10 21.93 13.88
C PRO A 136 -1.25 22.94 15.01
N SER A 137 -2.43 23.56 15.10
CA SER A 137 -2.71 24.59 16.10
C SER A 137 -2.55 24.01 17.51
N LYS A 138 -2.16 24.86 18.46
CA LYS A 138 -1.85 24.47 19.84
C LYS A 138 -3.11 24.15 20.68
N ALA A 139 -3.96 23.27 20.19
CA ALA A 139 -4.82 22.47 21.05
C ALA A 139 -3.94 21.42 21.72
N GLU A 140 -3.66 21.59 23.02
CA GLU A 140 -2.75 20.74 23.79
C GLU A 140 -3.41 19.40 24.15
N THR A 141 -3.74 18.61 23.12
CA THR A 141 -4.32 17.28 23.25
C THR A 141 -3.33 16.37 23.96
N LYS A 142 -3.52 16.24 25.28
CA LYS A 142 -2.64 15.56 26.24
C LYS A 142 -2.18 14.20 25.70
N ARG A 143 -0.97 14.16 25.14
CA ARG A 143 -0.48 13.03 24.34
C ARG A 143 -0.45 11.76 25.18
N ARG A 144 -1.01 10.67 24.63
CA ARG A 144 -1.16 9.41 25.36
C ARG A 144 0.21 8.76 25.57
N LYS A 145 0.48 8.31 26.80
CA LYS A 145 1.75 7.67 27.18
C LYS A 145 1.51 6.18 27.45
N LEU A 146 2.30 5.34 26.79
CA LEU A 146 2.32 3.90 26.98
C LEU A 146 3.08 3.53 28.27
N ASN A 147 2.67 2.43 28.90
CA ASN A 147 3.38 1.75 29.98
C ASN A 147 4.66 1.05 29.51
N ARG A 148 4.77 0.75 28.20
CA ARG A 148 5.90 0.04 27.59
C ARG A 148 6.44 0.82 26.39
N PRO A 149 7.78 0.91 26.24
CA PRO A 149 8.35 1.53 25.05
C PRO A 149 8.07 0.67 23.81
N ARG A 150 7.96 1.32 22.65
CA ARG A 150 7.88 0.66 21.35
C ARG A 150 8.96 1.22 20.41
N PRO A 151 9.55 0.41 19.51
CA PRO A 151 10.43 0.91 18.46
C PRO A 151 9.62 1.65 17.40
N CYS A 152 10.06 2.84 17.00
CA CYS A 152 9.53 3.54 15.82
C CYS A 152 9.76 2.71 14.55
N TYR A 153 8.74 2.59 13.70
CA TYR A 153 8.84 1.89 12.41
C TYR A 153 9.95 2.45 11.51
N VAL A 154 10.10 3.78 11.48
CA VAL A 154 11.06 4.51 10.65
C VAL A 154 12.46 4.52 11.26
N CYS A 155 12.65 5.21 12.39
CA CYS A 155 13.97 5.46 12.98
C CYS A 155 14.44 4.43 14.03
N ARG A 156 13.59 3.46 14.41
CA ARG A 156 13.85 2.43 15.45
C ARG A 156 14.02 2.92 16.89
N THR A 157 14.13 4.23 17.12
CA THR A 157 14.14 4.84 18.46
C THR A 157 12.96 4.35 19.30
N GLN A 158 13.24 4.04 20.57
CA GLN A 158 12.22 3.64 21.55
C GLN A 158 11.43 4.86 22.03
N TYR A 159 10.10 4.81 21.96
CA TYR A 159 9.23 5.90 22.42
C TYR A 159 8.12 5.37 23.33
N PHE A 160 7.65 6.23 24.23
CA PHE A 160 6.51 5.99 25.13
C PHE A 160 5.31 6.87 24.79
N GLU A 161 5.54 8.04 24.20
CA GLU A 161 4.51 9.04 23.88
C GLU A 161 3.98 8.80 22.46
N LEU A 162 2.69 8.53 22.33
CA LEU A 162 2.04 8.31 21.03
C LEU A 162 1.90 9.62 20.26
N HIS A 163 2.20 9.59 18.96
CA HIS A 163 1.75 10.63 18.04
C HIS A 163 0.22 10.59 17.92
N GLY A 164 -0.43 11.75 17.74
CA GLY A 164 -1.90 11.83 17.70
C GLY A 164 -2.53 10.96 16.60
N PHE A 165 -1.87 10.90 15.44
CA PHE A 165 -2.31 10.08 14.32
C PHE A 165 -1.67 8.68 14.27
N TYR A 166 -0.38 8.52 14.61
CA TYR A 166 0.35 7.26 14.35
C TYR A 166 0.65 6.49 15.64
N ASP A 167 0.37 5.18 15.64
CA ASP A 167 0.58 4.30 16.80
C ASP A 167 1.90 3.51 16.75
N LEU A 168 2.59 3.56 15.61
CA LEU A 168 3.83 2.83 15.28
C LEU A 168 5.02 3.74 14.90
N LEU A 169 4.84 5.07 14.95
CA LEU A 169 5.88 6.07 14.72
C LEU A 169 6.11 6.85 16.03
N CYS A 170 7.36 7.23 16.32
CA CYS A 170 7.63 8.25 17.35
C CYS A 170 7.09 9.62 16.90
N THR A 171 6.96 10.56 17.83
CA THR A 171 6.45 11.92 17.60
C THR A 171 7.09 12.61 16.40
N GLU A 172 8.42 12.77 16.39
CA GLU A 172 9.17 13.43 15.29
C GLU A 172 8.93 12.78 13.91
N CYS A 173 8.98 11.45 13.84
CA CYS A 173 8.71 10.73 12.59
C CYS A 173 7.24 10.84 12.19
N GLY A 174 6.33 10.85 13.17
CA GLY A 174 4.90 11.03 12.96
C GLY A 174 4.59 12.42 12.40
N ASP A 175 5.06 13.47 13.06
CA ASP A 175 4.89 14.87 12.65
C ASP A 175 5.41 15.07 11.20
N PHE A 176 6.59 14.53 10.88
CA PHE A 176 7.16 14.59 9.51
C PHE A 176 6.34 13.81 8.48
N ASN A 177 5.91 12.57 8.79
CA ASN A 177 5.11 11.76 7.85
C ASN A 177 3.73 12.39 7.62
N TYR A 178 3.11 12.93 8.68
CA TYR A 178 1.82 13.59 8.59
C TYR A 178 1.90 14.82 7.69
N ALA A 179 2.93 15.67 7.84
CA ALA A 179 3.16 16.81 6.96
C ALA A 179 3.33 16.41 5.47
N LYS A 180 4.01 15.29 5.19
CA LYS A 180 4.19 14.76 3.82
C LYS A 180 2.88 14.30 3.16
N ARG A 181 1.84 13.95 3.93
CA ARG A 181 0.48 13.66 3.40
C ARG A 181 -0.14 14.87 2.69
N PHE A 182 0.17 16.08 3.14
CA PHE A 182 -0.44 17.33 2.67
C PHE A 182 0.51 18.22 1.86
N THR A 183 1.77 17.81 1.67
CA THR A 183 2.70 18.55 0.81
C THR A 183 2.20 18.56 -0.64
N THR A 184 2.25 19.72 -1.28
CA THR A 184 1.71 19.97 -2.63
C THR A 184 2.68 20.86 -3.42
N VAL A 185 2.53 20.87 -4.75
CA VAL A 185 3.19 21.78 -5.70
C VAL A 185 2.22 21.99 -6.87
N ASP A 186 2.34 23.11 -7.58
CA ASP A 186 1.53 23.37 -8.77
C ASP A 186 1.93 22.44 -9.93
N MET A 187 0.96 21.68 -10.44
CA MET A 187 1.10 20.78 -11.57
C MET A 187 0.25 21.24 -12.77
N ALA A 188 -0.28 22.46 -12.77
CA ALA A 188 -1.09 23.00 -13.85
C ALA A 188 -0.39 22.85 -15.21
N GLY A 189 -1.16 22.38 -16.20
CA GLY A 189 -0.67 22.14 -17.57
C GLY A 189 0.27 20.94 -17.74
N ARG A 190 0.64 20.22 -16.67
CA ARG A 190 1.44 18.99 -16.76
C ARG A 190 0.57 17.76 -17.00
N VAL A 191 1.08 16.78 -17.76
CA VAL A 191 0.40 15.48 -17.98
C VAL A 191 1.12 14.39 -17.20
N CYS A 192 0.36 13.59 -16.45
CA CYS A 192 0.85 12.50 -15.62
C CYS A 192 0.17 11.18 -16.00
N VAL A 193 0.93 10.08 -16.06
CA VAL A 193 0.39 8.72 -16.19
C VAL A 193 0.52 8.02 -14.84
N VAL A 194 -0.57 7.43 -14.32
CA VAL A 194 -0.57 6.62 -13.09
C VAL A 194 -1.11 5.25 -13.42
N THR A 195 -0.25 4.23 -13.37
CA THR A 195 -0.67 2.86 -13.70
C THR A 195 -1.37 2.20 -12.51
N GLY A 196 -2.51 1.55 -12.75
CA GLY A 196 -3.28 0.90 -11.68
C GLY A 196 -3.94 1.88 -10.70
N GLY A 197 -4.45 3.02 -11.17
CA GLY A 197 -4.97 4.12 -10.33
C GLY A 197 -6.41 3.97 -9.82
N ARG A 198 -7.05 2.81 -10.00
CA ARG A 198 -8.45 2.56 -9.57
C ARG A 198 -8.63 2.48 -8.05
N VAL A 199 -7.65 1.92 -7.35
CA VAL A 199 -7.75 1.57 -5.91
C VAL A 199 -6.43 1.79 -5.18
N LYS A 200 -6.48 1.75 -3.85
CA LYS A 200 -5.33 1.78 -2.92
C LYS A 200 -4.39 2.96 -3.18
N ILE A 201 -3.07 2.73 -3.09
CA ILE A 201 -2.03 3.75 -3.28
C ILE A 201 -2.15 4.42 -4.66
N GLY A 202 -2.50 3.68 -5.72
CA GLY A 202 -2.66 4.22 -7.07
C GLY A 202 -3.77 5.27 -7.17
N TYR A 203 -4.90 5.02 -6.52
CA TYR A 203 -6.00 5.98 -6.40
C TYR A 203 -5.56 7.25 -5.66
N CYS A 204 -4.87 7.10 -4.52
CA CYS A 204 -4.36 8.22 -3.73
C CYS A 204 -3.33 9.07 -4.51
N ILE A 205 -2.46 8.45 -5.32
CA ILE A 205 -1.51 9.14 -6.19
C ILE A 205 -2.24 9.96 -7.24
N ALA A 206 -3.17 9.34 -7.98
CA ALA A 206 -3.91 9.98 -9.06
C ALA A 206 -4.77 11.15 -8.53
N LEU A 207 -5.48 10.95 -7.42
CA LEU A 207 -6.29 11.97 -6.78
C LEU A 207 -5.46 13.17 -6.29
N ARG A 208 -4.27 12.94 -5.72
CA ARG A 208 -3.35 14.03 -5.35
C ARG A 208 -2.89 14.81 -6.58
N LEU A 209 -2.45 14.14 -7.64
CA LEU A 209 -2.03 14.82 -8.88
C LEU A 209 -3.17 15.64 -9.52
N LEU A 210 -4.40 15.13 -9.50
CA LEU A 210 -5.60 15.87 -9.94
C LEU A 210 -5.86 17.10 -9.07
N ARG A 211 -5.76 16.99 -7.75
CA ARG A 211 -5.88 18.11 -6.80
C ARG A 211 -4.73 19.12 -6.90
N MET A 212 -3.57 18.70 -7.39
CA MET A 212 -2.41 19.55 -7.72
C MET A 212 -2.52 20.26 -9.08
N GLY A 213 -3.58 20.02 -9.86
CA GLY A 213 -3.81 20.69 -11.14
C GLY A 213 -3.36 19.92 -12.40
N ALA A 214 -2.76 18.74 -12.26
CA ALA A 214 -2.30 17.94 -13.40
C ALA A 214 -3.47 17.39 -14.24
N SER A 215 -3.22 17.17 -15.54
CA SER A 215 -3.98 16.19 -16.34
C SER A 215 -3.47 14.79 -16.01
N VAL A 216 -4.35 13.86 -15.62
CA VAL A 216 -3.96 12.55 -15.12
C VAL A 216 -4.61 11.42 -15.93
N ILE A 217 -3.76 10.60 -16.53
CA ILE A 217 -4.09 9.39 -17.26
C ILE A 217 -3.97 8.21 -16.30
N VAL A 218 -5.11 7.68 -15.86
CA VAL A 218 -5.21 6.51 -14.98
C VAL A 218 -5.38 5.24 -15.81
N THR A 219 -4.52 4.24 -15.61
CA THR A 219 -4.74 2.91 -16.19
C THR A 219 -5.44 1.96 -15.22
N THR A 220 -6.33 1.11 -15.74
CA THR A 220 -7.11 0.14 -14.95
C THR A 220 -7.59 -1.01 -15.82
N ARG A 221 -7.91 -2.17 -15.21
CA ARG A 221 -8.67 -3.25 -15.87
C ARG A 221 -10.19 -3.04 -15.84
N PHE A 222 -10.66 -2.18 -14.95
CA PHE A 222 -12.07 -1.94 -14.64
C PHE A 222 -12.32 -0.42 -14.73
N PRO A 223 -12.69 0.12 -15.90
CA PRO A 223 -12.85 1.56 -16.12
C PRO A 223 -14.13 2.16 -15.54
N HIS A 224 -15.26 1.45 -15.50
CA HIS A 224 -16.52 1.98 -14.96
C HIS A 224 -16.44 2.14 -13.43
N ASP A 225 -15.96 1.12 -12.71
CA ASP A 225 -15.71 1.21 -11.27
C ASP A 225 -14.69 2.34 -10.96
N CYS A 226 -13.68 2.53 -11.83
CA CYS A 226 -12.72 3.62 -11.69
C CYS A 226 -13.37 5.01 -11.75
N VAL A 227 -14.17 5.31 -12.80
CA VAL A 227 -14.80 6.63 -12.91
C VAL A 227 -15.82 6.86 -11.79
N ILE A 228 -16.56 5.83 -11.38
CA ILE A 228 -17.53 5.91 -10.28
C ILE A 228 -16.83 6.28 -8.97
N ARG A 229 -15.66 5.69 -8.66
CA ARG A 229 -14.85 6.02 -7.48
C ARG A 229 -14.37 7.46 -7.49
N PHE A 230 -13.82 7.97 -8.60
CA PHE A 230 -13.44 9.38 -8.67
C PHE A 230 -14.65 10.32 -8.56
N ALA A 231 -15.80 9.93 -9.13
CA ALA A 231 -17.04 10.71 -9.07
C ALA A 231 -17.76 10.72 -7.71
N GLN A 232 -17.25 9.99 -6.72
CA GLN A 232 -17.68 10.07 -5.31
C GLN A 232 -16.90 11.13 -4.51
N GLU A 233 -15.78 11.64 -5.03
CA GLU A 233 -15.04 12.71 -4.37
C GLU A 233 -15.80 14.05 -4.46
N THR A 234 -15.88 14.78 -3.35
CA THR A 234 -16.67 16.00 -3.23
C THR A 234 -16.24 17.12 -4.19
N ASP A 235 -14.95 17.16 -4.51
CA ASP A 235 -14.30 18.09 -5.44
C ASP A 235 -14.13 17.53 -6.86
N TYR A 236 -14.78 16.40 -7.22
CA TYR A 236 -14.69 15.78 -8.56
C TYR A 236 -14.93 16.78 -9.70
N HIS A 237 -15.88 17.68 -9.54
CA HIS A 237 -16.22 18.71 -10.51
C HIS A 237 -15.09 19.73 -10.79
N HIS A 238 -14.09 19.85 -9.92
CA HIS A 238 -12.89 20.69 -10.14
C HIS A 238 -11.80 19.99 -10.98
N PHE A 239 -11.89 18.68 -11.21
CA PHE A 239 -10.83 17.91 -11.88
C PHE A 239 -11.29 16.87 -12.90
N SER A 240 -12.60 16.59 -13.02
CA SER A 240 -13.13 15.56 -13.92
C SER A 240 -12.66 15.73 -15.36
N ASN A 241 -12.66 16.96 -15.88
CA ASN A 241 -12.17 17.31 -17.22
C ASN A 241 -10.68 17.01 -17.47
N ARG A 242 -9.90 16.80 -16.40
CA ARG A 242 -8.47 16.45 -16.39
C ARG A 242 -8.22 14.97 -16.07
N LEU A 243 -9.26 14.19 -15.81
CA LEU A 243 -9.18 12.74 -15.56
C LEU A 243 -9.46 11.97 -16.86
N PHE A 244 -8.45 11.23 -17.29
CA PHE A 244 -8.50 10.31 -18.42
C PHE A 244 -8.34 8.89 -17.88
N ILE A 245 -9.22 7.96 -18.26
CA ILE A 245 -9.21 6.57 -17.78
C ILE A 245 -9.00 5.65 -18.97
N ILE A 246 -7.95 4.83 -18.93
CA ILE A 246 -7.62 3.91 -20.01
C ILE A 246 -7.72 2.45 -19.52
N SER A 247 -8.61 1.69 -20.17
CA SER A 247 -8.84 0.26 -19.93
C SER A 247 -7.72 -0.58 -20.56
N VAL A 248 -7.02 -1.39 -19.74
CA VAL A 248 -5.85 -2.19 -20.14
C VAL A 248 -5.53 -3.27 -19.09
N ASP A 249 -5.16 -4.49 -19.53
CA ASP A 249 -4.59 -5.52 -18.67
C ASP A 249 -3.10 -5.65 -18.93
N PHE A 250 -2.27 -5.41 -17.90
CA PHE A 250 -0.80 -5.42 -18.03
C PHE A 250 -0.22 -6.84 -18.23
N ARG A 251 -1.04 -7.90 -18.14
CA ARG A 251 -0.65 -9.25 -18.57
C ARG A 251 -0.53 -9.37 -20.09
N ASP A 252 -1.21 -8.52 -20.87
CA ASP A 252 -0.99 -8.41 -22.32
C ASP A 252 -0.04 -7.25 -22.64
N ILE A 253 1.24 -7.59 -22.83
CA ILE A 253 2.27 -6.62 -23.25
C ILE A 253 1.92 -5.94 -24.58
N THR A 254 1.18 -6.59 -25.48
CA THR A 254 0.71 -5.97 -26.73
C THR A 254 -0.22 -4.79 -26.43
N ALA A 255 -1.15 -4.98 -25.47
CA ALA A 255 -2.05 -3.92 -25.02
C ALA A 255 -1.28 -2.80 -24.30
N VAL A 256 -0.20 -3.11 -23.55
CA VAL A 256 0.69 -2.09 -22.96
C VAL A 256 1.41 -1.27 -24.04
N ARG A 257 1.81 -1.87 -25.17
CA ARG A 257 2.37 -1.12 -26.32
C ARG A 257 1.31 -0.25 -27.01
N HIS A 258 0.10 -0.77 -27.23
CA HIS A 258 -0.99 0.00 -27.80
C HIS A 258 -1.42 1.17 -26.89
N LEU A 259 -1.37 1.00 -25.56
CA LEU A 259 -1.52 2.08 -24.59
C LEU A 259 -0.47 3.18 -24.79
N ALA A 260 0.81 2.83 -24.89
CA ALA A 260 1.89 3.81 -25.10
C ALA A 260 1.73 4.57 -26.44
N ALA A 261 1.34 3.86 -27.51
CA ALA A 261 1.01 4.46 -28.80
C ALA A 261 -0.21 5.41 -28.71
N HIS A 262 -1.29 4.99 -28.04
CA HIS A 262 -2.48 5.80 -27.84
C HIS A 262 -2.17 7.09 -27.06
N ILE A 263 -1.37 7.01 -25.99
CA ILE A 263 -0.94 8.20 -25.24
C ILE A 263 -0.13 9.13 -26.16
N THR A 264 0.83 8.60 -26.91
CA THR A 264 1.69 9.39 -27.82
C THR A 264 0.92 10.07 -28.96
N GLN A 265 -0.21 9.49 -29.37
CA GLN A 265 -1.10 10.03 -30.41
C GLN A 265 -2.07 11.09 -29.89
N ASN A 266 -2.58 10.95 -28.66
CA ASN A 266 -3.63 11.82 -28.11
C ASN A 266 -3.10 12.91 -27.17
N PHE A 267 -1.85 12.81 -26.71
CA PHE A 267 -1.21 13.80 -25.86
C PHE A 267 0.06 14.33 -26.53
N ASP A 268 0.23 15.65 -26.53
CA ASP A 268 1.43 16.32 -27.00
C ASP A 268 2.61 16.12 -26.04
N ARG A 269 2.32 15.95 -24.74
CA ARG A 269 3.27 15.90 -23.63
C ARG A 269 3.10 14.75 -22.64
N LEU A 270 4.17 14.45 -21.91
CA LEU A 270 4.18 13.64 -20.70
C LEU A 270 5.24 14.16 -19.73
N ASP A 271 4.83 14.56 -18.52
CA ASP A 271 5.72 15.12 -17.50
C ASP A 271 6.09 14.12 -16.40
N VAL A 272 5.15 13.25 -16.02
CA VAL A 272 5.36 12.26 -14.94
C VAL A 272 4.80 10.90 -15.33
N LEU A 273 5.62 9.85 -15.21
CA LEU A 273 5.21 8.45 -15.36
C LEU A 273 5.34 7.73 -14.01
N ILE A 274 4.22 7.37 -13.39
CA ILE A 274 4.18 6.57 -12.16
C ILE A 274 3.84 5.11 -12.52
N ASN A 275 4.86 4.26 -12.49
CA ASN A 275 4.73 2.80 -12.61
C ASN A 275 4.31 2.22 -11.25
N ASN A 276 3.02 2.34 -10.93
CA ASN A 276 2.41 1.88 -9.68
C ASN A 276 1.74 0.49 -9.78
N ALA A 277 1.21 0.12 -10.94
CA ALA A 277 0.52 -1.16 -11.13
C ALA A 277 1.43 -2.33 -10.72
N ALA A 278 0.94 -3.18 -9.82
CA ALA A 278 1.71 -4.31 -9.31
C ALA A 278 0.83 -5.51 -8.93
N GLN A 279 1.39 -6.71 -9.05
CA GLN A 279 0.87 -7.96 -8.50
C GLN A 279 1.92 -8.61 -7.59
N THR A 280 1.60 -8.69 -6.30
CA THR A 280 2.32 -9.44 -5.26
C THR A 280 1.77 -10.86 -5.13
N ILE A 281 0.44 -10.97 -5.15
CA ILE A 281 -0.35 -12.21 -5.10
C ILE A 281 -1.36 -12.19 -6.25
N ARG A 282 -1.41 -13.26 -7.02
CA ARG A 282 -2.44 -13.49 -8.02
C ARG A 282 -3.81 -13.70 -7.36
N ARG A 283 -4.80 -12.98 -7.88
CA ARG A 283 -6.22 -13.15 -7.53
C ARG A 283 -6.93 -13.85 -8.71
N PRO A 284 -7.74 -14.90 -8.46
CA PRO A 284 -8.45 -15.63 -9.52
C PRO A 284 -9.64 -14.82 -10.08
N PRO A 285 -10.27 -15.24 -11.19
CA PRO A 285 -11.47 -14.61 -11.77
C PRO A 285 -12.56 -14.26 -10.73
N LYS A 286 -12.91 -15.22 -9.84
CA LYS A 286 -13.91 -15.08 -8.76
C LYS A 286 -13.69 -13.87 -7.84
N PHE A 287 -12.44 -13.45 -7.61
CA PHE A 287 -12.12 -12.28 -6.79
C PHE A 287 -12.59 -10.94 -7.40
N TYR A 288 -12.79 -10.91 -8.72
CA TYR A 288 -13.21 -9.70 -9.45
C TYR A 288 -14.67 -9.74 -9.91
N GLU A 289 -15.40 -10.82 -9.63
CA GLU A 289 -16.76 -11.05 -10.15
C GLU A 289 -17.73 -9.93 -9.72
N HIS A 290 -17.58 -9.41 -8.50
CA HIS A 290 -18.38 -8.29 -7.97
C HIS A 290 -18.26 -6.99 -8.77
N LEU A 291 -17.22 -6.84 -9.60
CA LEU A 291 -17.00 -5.68 -10.47
C LEU A 291 -17.66 -5.83 -11.84
N LEU A 292 -17.96 -7.07 -12.28
CA LEU A 292 -18.46 -7.32 -13.63
C LEU A 292 -19.85 -6.73 -13.86
N SER A 293 -20.69 -6.69 -12.82
CA SER A 293 -21.99 -6.02 -12.85
C SER A 293 -21.84 -4.53 -13.17
N ILE A 294 -20.88 -3.85 -12.54
CA ILE A 294 -20.58 -2.42 -12.72
C ILE A 294 -20.04 -2.16 -14.13
N GLU A 295 -19.09 -2.97 -14.60
CA GLU A 295 -18.50 -2.81 -15.94
C GLU A 295 -19.47 -3.17 -17.09
N SER A 296 -20.47 -4.02 -16.82
CA SER A 296 -21.53 -4.35 -17.78
C SER A 296 -22.64 -3.30 -17.84
N CYS A 297 -22.80 -2.48 -16.79
CA CYS A 297 -23.78 -1.40 -16.77
C CYS A 297 -23.32 -0.19 -17.61
N PRO A 298 -24.22 0.42 -18.40
CA PRO A 298 -23.96 1.74 -18.98
C PRO A 298 -23.69 2.78 -17.88
N LEU A 299 -22.70 3.63 -18.10
CA LEU A 299 -22.41 4.73 -17.18
C LEU A 299 -23.51 5.81 -17.26
N PRO A 300 -23.89 6.46 -16.13
CA PRO A 300 -24.75 7.63 -16.15
C PRO A 300 -24.16 8.72 -17.06
N GLN A 301 -24.99 9.34 -17.90
CA GLN A 301 -24.54 10.30 -18.93
C GLN A 301 -23.61 11.40 -18.37
N ARG A 302 -23.92 11.92 -17.17
CA ARG A 302 -23.08 12.92 -16.46
C ARG A 302 -21.61 12.52 -16.29
N LEU A 303 -21.32 11.21 -16.21
CA LEU A 303 -19.94 10.68 -16.07
C LEU A 303 -19.27 10.49 -17.43
N VAL A 304 -20.05 10.09 -18.44
CA VAL A 304 -19.61 10.00 -19.84
C VAL A 304 -19.20 11.37 -20.37
N ASP A 305 -19.95 12.41 -20.02
CA ASP A 305 -19.66 13.80 -20.41
C ASP A 305 -18.48 14.40 -19.65
N SER A 306 -18.20 13.94 -18.42
CA SER A 306 -17.23 14.57 -17.52
C SER A 306 -15.84 13.92 -17.48
N ALA A 307 -15.72 12.62 -17.79
CA ALA A 307 -14.44 11.89 -17.76
C ALA A 307 -14.20 11.14 -19.07
N GLN A 308 -12.96 11.21 -19.56
CA GLN A 308 -12.61 10.65 -20.86
C GLN A 308 -12.17 9.20 -20.70
N ILE A 309 -13.03 8.26 -21.11
CA ILE A 309 -12.78 6.81 -20.98
C ILE A 309 -12.40 6.22 -22.34
N SER A 310 -11.15 5.75 -22.46
CA SER A 310 -10.65 5.02 -23.61
C SER A 310 -10.52 3.53 -23.28
N ARG A 311 -10.89 2.65 -24.23
CA ARG A 311 -10.62 1.21 -24.14
C ARG A 311 -9.55 0.82 -25.15
N ILE A 312 -8.45 0.21 -24.68
CA ILE A 312 -7.38 -0.29 -25.56
C ILE A 312 -7.75 -1.71 -25.99
N PHE A 313 -8.05 -1.85 -27.27
CA PHE A 313 -8.49 -3.09 -27.87
C PHE A 313 -7.38 -3.75 -28.68
N ARG A 314 -7.29 -5.08 -28.62
CA ARG A 314 -6.50 -5.84 -29.58
C ARG A 314 -7.26 -5.95 -30.89
N SER A 315 -6.77 -5.29 -31.94
CA SER A 315 -7.19 -5.64 -33.31
C SER A 315 -6.60 -7.00 -33.65
N SER A 316 -7.47 -8.00 -33.87
CA SER A 316 -7.08 -9.31 -34.42
C SER A 316 -6.88 -9.20 -35.93
N ALA A 317 -5.94 -8.35 -36.33
CA ALA A 317 -5.48 -8.17 -37.70
C ALA A 317 -4.00 -7.79 -37.69
N VAL A 318 -3.13 -8.78 -37.47
CA VAL A 318 -1.81 -8.76 -38.09
C VAL A 318 -2.00 -9.33 -39.49
N PRO A 319 -1.97 -8.53 -40.57
CA PRO A 319 -1.83 -9.08 -41.90
C PRO A 319 -0.42 -9.66 -41.99
N LEU A 320 -0.32 -10.99 -41.80
CA LEU A 320 0.89 -11.76 -42.06
C LEU A 320 1.21 -11.66 -43.56
N ILE A 321 2.03 -10.67 -43.91
CA ILE A 321 2.82 -10.54 -45.13
C ILE A 321 2.15 -11.15 -46.36
N SER A 322 1.10 -10.51 -46.88
CA SER A 322 0.55 -10.78 -48.21
C SER A 322 1.38 -10.10 -49.30
N ASN A 323 2.70 -10.34 -49.30
CA ASN A 323 3.64 -9.92 -50.35
C ASN A 323 4.31 -11.16 -50.97
N LEU A 324 3.49 -11.98 -51.62
CA LEU A 324 3.92 -12.93 -52.65
C LEU A 324 3.32 -12.46 -53.99
N PRO A 325 4.11 -12.30 -55.06
CA PRO A 325 3.60 -11.86 -56.34
C PRO A 325 2.73 -12.94 -56.99
N PRO A 326 1.68 -12.58 -57.74
CA PRO A 326 0.84 -13.55 -58.43
C PRO A 326 1.54 -14.05 -59.70
N ASN A 327 2.01 -15.30 -59.69
CA ASN A 327 1.93 -16.27 -60.80
C ASN A 327 2.91 -17.45 -60.63
N SER A 328 2.40 -18.68 -60.52
CA SER A 328 2.60 -19.75 -61.53
C SER A 328 1.91 -21.07 -61.08
N ASN A 329 1.66 -21.96 -62.05
CA ASN A 329 0.69 -23.07 -61.94
C ASN A 329 1.16 -24.28 -61.10
N PRO A 330 0.23 -25.13 -60.63
CA PRO A 330 0.53 -26.27 -59.77
C PRO A 330 0.76 -27.57 -60.57
N GLN A 331 2.00 -28.10 -60.60
CA GLN A 331 2.27 -29.49 -61.00
C GLN A 331 3.50 -30.09 -60.31
N THR A 332 3.49 -31.44 -60.22
CA THR A 332 4.58 -32.37 -59.86
C THR A 332 4.96 -32.55 -58.40
N SER A 333 5.59 -33.71 -58.17
CA SER A 333 5.59 -34.53 -56.96
C SER A 333 7.02 -34.88 -56.51
N GLU A 334 7.11 -35.71 -55.47
CA GLU A 334 8.29 -36.49 -55.04
C GLU A 334 9.32 -35.84 -54.09
N SER A 335 9.29 -36.34 -52.84
CA SER A 335 10.37 -37.15 -52.23
C SER A 335 11.80 -36.56 -52.11
N LEU A 336 12.31 -36.43 -50.87
CA LEU A 336 13.28 -37.38 -50.28
C LEU A 336 13.85 -36.90 -48.90
N VAL A 337 13.74 -37.82 -47.94
CA VAL A 337 14.47 -38.12 -46.66
C VAL A 337 16.00 -37.82 -46.61
N PRO A 338 16.79 -38.07 -45.51
CA PRO A 338 16.46 -38.52 -44.13
C PRO A 338 17.24 -37.90 -42.90
N CYS A 339 16.68 -38.16 -41.72
CA CYS A 339 17.23 -38.57 -40.40
C CYS A 339 18.70 -38.36 -39.94
N LEU A 340 18.82 -38.12 -38.62
CA LEU A 340 19.63 -38.78 -37.54
C LEU A 340 19.60 -37.84 -36.29
N ALA A 341 19.87 -38.16 -35.02
CA ALA A 341 19.75 -39.33 -34.10
C ALA A 341 20.21 -38.83 -32.68
N PRO A 342 20.19 -39.59 -31.55
CA PRO A 342 19.59 -40.89 -31.17
C PRO A 342 18.65 -40.77 -29.92
N PRO A 343 18.13 -41.86 -29.30
CA PRO A 343 17.15 -41.78 -28.20
C PRO A 343 17.78 -41.95 -26.79
N ILE A 344 17.11 -41.39 -25.77
CA ILE A 344 17.22 -41.82 -24.37
C ILE A 344 15.81 -42.10 -23.84
N THR A 345 15.57 -43.35 -23.44
CA THR A 345 14.34 -43.80 -22.78
C THR A 345 14.39 -43.53 -21.29
N GLU A 346 13.44 -42.76 -20.77
CA GLU A 346 12.91 -42.95 -19.42
C GLU A 346 11.38 -43.06 -19.49
N GLN A 347 10.84 -44.07 -18.82
CA GLN A 347 9.42 -44.36 -18.81
C GLN A 347 8.73 -43.56 -17.70
N PHE A 348 7.83 -42.65 -18.08
CA PHE A 348 6.77 -42.16 -17.19
C PHE A 348 5.42 -42.50 -17.81
N GLU A 349 4.62 -43.29 -17.08
CA GLU A 349 3.27 -43.67 -17.49
C GLU A 349 2.30 -42.50 -17.29
N GLU A 350 2.09 -41.69 -18.33
CA GLU A 350 0.91 -40.83 -18.39
C GLU A 350 -0.26 -41.59 -19.03
N SER A 351 -1.32 -41.82 -18.24
CA SER A 351 -2.59 -42.34 -18.75
C SER A 351 -3.27 -41.29 -19.64
N PRO A 352 -3.80 -41.65 -20.83
CA PRO A 352 -4.37 -40.67 -21.75
C PRO A 352 -5.67 -40.08 -21.19
N ILE A 353 -5.66 -38.77 -20.92
CA ILE A 353 -6.87 -38.02 -20.60
C ILE A 353 -7.72 -37.91 -21.87
N SER A 354 -8.96 -38.40 -21.79
CA SER A 354 -9.90 -38.43 -22.92
C SER A 354 -10.18 -37.04 -23.47
N THR A 355 -9.81 -36.80 -24.74
CA THR A 355 -10.01 -35.54 -25.46
C THR A 355 -11.43 -35.45 -26.04
N SER A 356 -12.42 -35.24 -25.16
CA SER A 356 -13.82 -34.96 -25.54
C SER A 356 -14.33 -33.63 -24.97
N ALA A 357 -13.49 -32.59 -25.04
CA ALA A 357 -13.98 -31.21 -24.94
C ALA A 357 -14.71 -30.84 -26.25
N PRO A 358 -15.91 -30.22 -26.21
CA PRO A 358 -16.58 -29.76 -27.41
C PRO A 358 -15.70 -28.75 -28.16
N LEU A 359 -15.63 -28.89 -29.48
CA LEU A 359 -14.90 -27.98 -30.35
C LEU A 359 -15.56 -26.59 -30.27
N LEU A 360 -15.01 -25.70 -29.43
CA LEU A 360 -15.44 -24.30 -29.37
C LEU A 360 -15.24 -23.68 -30.75
N SER A 361 -16.36 -23.34 -31.40
CA SER A 361 -16.40 -22.69 -32.70
C SER A 361 -15.46 -21.48 -32.72
N TRP A 362 -14.47 -21.48 -33.61
CA TRP A 362 -13.60 -20.33 -33.91
C TRP A 362 -14.39 -19.27 -34.70
N GLY A 363 -15.43 -18.72 -34.06
CA GLY A 363 -16.51 -17.96 -34.68
C GLY A 363 -16.68 -16.55 -34.15
N THR A 364 -15.59 -15.81 -33.94
CA THR A 364 -15.50 -14.33 -34.01
C THR A 364 -14.09 -13.88 -33.58
N PRO A 365 -13.54 -12.79 -34.12
CA PRO A 365 -12.33 -12.19 -33.58
C PRO A 365 -12.65 -11.52 -32.25
N ALA A 366 -12.54 -12.27 -31.15
CA ALA A 366 -12.75 -11.75 -29.81
C ALA A 366 -11.74 -10.63 -29.52
N ILE A 367 -12.21 -9.39 -29.61
CA ILE A 367 -11.49 -8.21 -29.14
C ILE A 367 -11.31 -8.37 -27.63
N ALA A 368 -10.08 -8.61 -27.20
CA ALA A 368 -9.76 -8.88 -25.80
C ALA A 368 -9.83 -7.58 -24.98
N ASP A 369 -11.03 -7.27 -24.47
CA ASP A 369 -11.22 -6.20 -23.47
C ASP A 369 -10.57 -6.58 -22.13
N SER A 370 -10.09 -5.59 -21.38
CA SER A 370 -9.35 -5.84 -20.14
C SER A 370 -10.20 -6.39 -18.99
N VAL A 371 -11.51 -6.11 -18.99
CA VAL A 371 -12.47 -6.71 -18.05
C VAL A 371 -12.64 -8.19 -18.39
N ALA A 372 -12.83 -8.52 -19.67
CA ALA A 372 -12.95 -9.91 -20.14
C ALA A 372 -11.68 -10.73 -19.86
N LEU A 373 -10.49 -10.17 -20.09
CA LEU A 373 -9.22 -10.81 -19.75
C LEU A 373 -9.10 -11.09 -18.24
N SER A 374 -9.67 -10.24 -17.36
CA SER A 374 -9.66 -10.48 -15.91
C SER A 374 -10.37 -11.77 -15.50
N GLN A 375 -11.29 -12.27 -16.34
CA GLN A 375 -12.07 -13.50 -16.12
C GLN A 375 -11.49 -14.74 -16.82
N ALA A 376 -10.34 -14.63 -17.48
CA ALA A 376 -9.66 -15.79 -18.05
C ALA A 376 -9.14 -16.73 -16.95
N HIS A 377 -9.64 -17.97 -16.93
CA HIS A 377 -9.10 -19.05 -16.11
C HIS A 377 -7.80 -19.55 -16.75
N LEU A 378 -6.69 -19.52 -16.00
CA LEU A 378 -5.34 -19.83 -16.52
C LEU A 378 -4.67 -21.00 -15.76
N ILE A 379 -5.16 -21.33 -14.56
CA ILE A 379 -4.66 -22.45 -13.76
C ILE A 379 -5.83 -23.25 -13.16
N ARG A 380 -5.60 -24.53 -12.84
CA ARG A 380 -6.64 -25.43 -12.30
C ARG A 380 -7.36 -24.88 -11.06
N SER A 381 -6.64 -24.19 -10.19
CA SER A 381 -7.19 -23.56 -8.98
C SER A 381 -8.14 -22.39 -9.25
N ASP A 382 -8.13 -21.80 -10.45
CA ASP A 382 -9.16 -20.84 -10.88
C ASP A 382 -10.54 -21.50 -11.03
N HIS A 383 -10.61 -22.84 -11.09
CA HIS A 383 -11.86 -23.60 -11.10
C HIS A 383 -12.15 -24.27 -9.75
N THR A 384 -11.13 -24.78 -9.06
CA THR A 384 -11.32 -25.61 -7.84
C THR A 384 -11.30 -24.84 -6.53
N ASP A 385 -10.58 -23.71 -6.45
CA ASP A 385 -10.25 -23.05 -5.18
C ASP A 385 -11.01 -21.71 -5.02
N CYS A 386 -12.13 -21.57 -5.73
CA CYS A 386 -12.88 -20.33 -5.92
C CYS A 386 -14.32 -20.41 -5.36
N THR A 387 -14.47 -20.94 -4.15
CA THR A 387 -15.77 -21.03 -3.46
C THR A 387 -16.19 -19.67 -2.87
N SER A 388 -17.49 -19.50 -2.64
CA SER A 388 -18.05 -18.35 -1.92
C SER A 388 -17.63 -18.28 -0.44
N GLU A 389 -17.09 -19.36 0.13
CA GLU A 389 -16.48 -19.34 1.47
C GLU A 389 -15.11 -18.64 1.47
N ILE A 390 -14.37 -18.76 0.36
CA ILE A 390 -13.02 -18.19 0.20
C ILE A 390 -13.09 -16.74 -0.32
N PHE A 391 -14.07 -16.47 -1.18
CA PHE A 391 -14.37 -15.16 -1.77
C PHE A 391 -15.87 -14.83 -1.57
N PRO A 392 -16.29 -14.45 -0.35
CA PRO A 392 -17.69 -14.16 -0.02
C PRO A 392 -18.18 -12.83 -0.61
N GLU A 393 -19.05 -12.90 -1.62
CA GLU A 393 -19.58 -11.77 -2.42
C GLU A 393 -20.15 -10.60 -1.60
N SER A 394 -20.61 -10.85 -0.38
CA SER A 394 -21.15 -9.83 0.54
C SER A 394 -20.12 -9.17 1.45
N GLN A 395 -18.83 -9.57 1.41
CA GLN A 395 -17.77 -9.01 2.24
C GLN A 395 -16.70 -8.35 1.38
N LEU A 396 -16.68 -7.03 1.42
CA LEU A 396 -15.64 -6.20 0.81
C LEU A 396 -14.71 -5.62 1.89
N ASP A 397 -13.45 -5.37 1.52
CA ASP A 397 -12.53 -4.57 2.34
C ASP A 397 -12.84 -3.06 2.20
N ARG A 398 -12.11 -2.24 2.97
CA ARG A 398 -12.25 -0.77 2.98
C ARG A 398 -11.84 -0.06 1.66
N ASP A 399 -11.34 -0.81 0.68
CA ASP A 399 -11.06 -0.34 -0.68
C ASP A 399 -12.10 -0.92 -1.68
N ASP A 400 -13.23 -1.41 -1.16
CA ASP A 400 -14.33 -2.12 -1.83
C ASP A 400 -13.87 -3.29 -2.72
N GLN A 401 -12.84 -4.01 -2.29
CA GLN A 401 -12.36 -5.23 -2.93
C GLN A 401 -12.88 -6.47 -2.19
N GLN A 402 -13.19 -7.52 -2.94
CA GLN A 402 -13.55 -8.82 -2.39
C GLN A 402 -12.55 -9.26 -1.30
N VAL A 403 -13.02 -9.62 -0.11
CA VAL A 403 -12.13 -10.19 0.92
C VAL A 403 -11.60 -11.55 0.45
N ASP A 404 -10.29 -11.74 0.56
CA ASP A 404 -9.60 -13.01 0.27
C ASP A 404 -9.32 -13.76 1.59
N LEU A 405 -10.09 -14.84 1.81
CA LEU A 405 -10.02 -15.68 3.00
C LEU A 405 -9.16 -16.94 2.80
N ARG A 406 -8.37 -17.03 1.72
CA ARG A 406 -7.51 -18.20 1.47
C ARG A 406 -6.60 -18.48 2.66
N SER A 407 -6.52 -19.75 3.05
CA SER A 407 -5.62 -20.25 4.10
C SER A 407 -4.14 -20.23 3.67
N LYS A 408 -3.87 -20.24 2.37
CA LYS A 408 -2.54 -20.18 1.75
C LYS A 408 -2.58 -19.30 0.50
N ASN A 409 -1.53 -18.50 0.29
CA ASN A 409 -1.33 -17.66 -0.90
C ASN A 409 0.17 -17.57 -1.20
N SER A 410 0.54 -17.04 -2.38
CA SER A 410 1.94 -16.98 -2.86
C SER A 410 2.90 -16.18 -1.99
N TRP A 411 2.40 -15.29 -1.12
CA TRP A 411 3.22 -14.54 -0.16
C TRP A 411 4.01 -15.46 0.79
N VAL A 412 3.47 -16.64 1.08
CA VAL A 412 4.07 -17.64 1.98
C VAL A 412 4.62 -18.87 1.27
N LEU A 413 4.64 -18.88 -0.07
CA LEU A 413 5.14 -19.98 -0.90
C LEU A 413 6.61 -19.82 -1.26
N GLU A 414 7.28 -20.94 -1.50
CA GLU A 414 8.69 -21.03 -1.88
C GLU A 414 8.84 -21.41 -3.38
N VAL A 415 10.08 -21.53 -3.86
CA VAL A 415 10.37 -22.03 -5.23
C VAL A 415 9.78 -23.44 -5.39
N GLY A 416 9.22 -23.72 -6.57
CA GLY A 416 8.50 -24.97 -6.84
C GLY A 416 7.07 -25.03 -6.28
N GLN A 417 6.65 -24.05 -5.47
CA GLN A 417 5.28 -23.95 -4.95
C GLN A 417 4.46 -22.83 -5.61
N VAL A 418 5.11 -21.75 -6.07
CA VAL A 418 4.46 -20.70 -6.88
C VAL A 418 4.21 -21.23 -8.29
N SER A 419 2.99 -21.09 -8.81
CA SER A 419 2.68 -21.54 -10.17
C SER A 419 3.43 -20.74 -11.24
N THR A 420 3.80 -21.38 -12.35
CA THR A 420 4.48 -20.71 -13.48
C THR A 420 3.68 -19.53 -14.01
N VAL A 421 2.34 -19.65 -14.07
CA VAL A 421 1.44 -18.55 -14.49
C VAL A 421 1.54 -17.36 -13.54
N GLU A 422 1.44 -17.57 -12.22
CA GLU A 422 1.55 -16.48 -11.25
C GLU A 422 2.95 -15.84 -11.24
N TYR A 423 4.01 -16.65 -11.38
CA TYR A 423 5.37 -16.13 -11.54
C TYR A 423 5.48 -15.24 -12.79
N LEU A 424 4.99 -15.69 -13.94
CA LEU A 424 5.03 -14.93 -15.19
C LEU A 424 4.19 -13.65 -15.10
N GLU A 425 2.94 -13.71 -14.63
CA GLU A 425 2.11 -12.51 -14.42
C GLU A 425 2.80 -11.51 -13.49
N CYS A 426 3.41 -11.97 -12.38
CA CYS A 426 4.15 -11.13 -11.45
C CYS A 426 5.35 -10.44 -12.12
N GLN A 427 6.15 -11.15 -12.92
CA GLN A 427 7.25 -10.53 -13.67
C GLN A 427 6.75 -9.55 -14.74
N VAL A 428 5.73 -9.96 -15.50
CA VAL A 428 5.21 -9.19 -16.62
C VAL A 428 4.62 -7.86 -16.13
N ILE A 429 3.76 -7.88 -15.10
CA ILE A 429 3.15 -6.66 -14.54
C ILE A 429 4.18 -5.77 -13.85
N ASN A 430 5.07 -6.34 -13.02
CA ASN A 430 5.89 -5.55 -12.09
C ASN A 430 7.21 -5.02 -12.69
N SER A 431 7.72 -5.60 -13.79
CA SER A 431 9.01 -5.19 -14.37
C SER A 431 8.97 -5.03 -15.89
N HIS A 432 8.26 -5.89 -16.63
CA HIS A 432 8.24 -5.82 -18.10
C HIS A 432 7.30 -4.72 -18.61
N ALA A 433 6.10 -4.56 -18.03
CA ALA A 433 5.20 -3.47 -18.39
C ALA A 433 5.81 -2.08 -18.07
N PRO A 434 6.46 -1.84 -16.91
CA PRO A 434 7.26 -0.65 -16.68
C PRO A 434 8.36 -0.41 -17.72
N TRP A 435 9.12 -1.45 -18.11
CA TRP A 435 10.12 -1.34 -19.18
C TRP A 435 9.52 -0.87 -20.50
N VAL A 436 8.42 -1.49 -20.93
CA VAL A 436 7.72 -1.16 -22.18
C VAL A 436 7.18 0.27 -22.15
N LEU A 437 6.53 0.68 -21.05
CA LEU A 437 6.02 2.04 -20.90
C LEU A 437 7.13 3.08 -20.90
N ILE A 438 8.24 2.84 -20.20
CA ILE A 438 9.39 3.74 -20.20
C ILE A 438 9.97 3.82 -21.61
N SER A 439 10.24 2.69 -22.27
CA SER A 439 10.78 2.63 -23.64
C SER A 439 9.93 3.39 -24.65
N ASP A 440 8.64 3.07 -24.71
CA ASP A 440 7.77 3.53 -25.80
C ASP A 440 7.20 4.94 -25.55
N LEU A 441 7.17 5.43 -24.29
CA LEU A 441 6.80 6.82 -23.96
C LEU A 441 7.99 7.77 -23.85
N LEU A 442 9.23 7.28 -23.81
CA LEU A 442 10.41 8.14 -23.70
C LEU A 442 10.48 9.23 -24.79
N PRO A 443 10.18 8.96 -26.09
CA PRO A 443 10.14 10.00 -27.11
C PRO A 443 9.13 11.11 -26.80
N LEU A 444 7.96 10.77 -26.25
CA LEU A 444 6.93 11.74 -25.84
C LEU A 444 7.44 12.68 -24.73
N MET A 445 8.16 12.13 -23.75
CA MET A 445 8.80 12.92 -22.69
C MET A 445 9.90 13.84 -23.28
N GLU A 446 10.75 13.32 -24.16
CA GLU A 446 11.86 14.06 -24.78
C GLU A 446 11.41 15.19 -25.73
N ARG A 447 10.21 15.11 -26.33
CA ARG A 447 9.61 16.22 -27.10
C ARG A 447 9.35 17.47 -26.24
N THR A 448 9.24 17.32 -24.92
CA THR A 448 8.64 18.35 -24.04
C THR A 448 9.68 19.15 -23.23
N GLN A 449 10.50 19.87 -24.00
CA GLN A 449 11.64 20.66 -23.52
C GLN A 449 11.27 22.10 -23.09
N LEU A 450 10.01 22.51 -23.28
CA LEU A 450 9.49 23.82 -22.88
C LEU A 450 8.64 23.72 -21.60
N PRO A 451 8.62 24.77 -20.76
CA PRO A 451 7.81 24.81 -19.53
C PRO A 451 6.31 24.80 -19.86
N PRO A 452 5.44 24.33 -18.93
CA PRO A 452 4.03 24.09 -19.25
C PRO A 452 3.27 25.31 -19.80
N ASN A 453 3.60 26.50 -19.31
CA ASN A 453 2.88 27.74 -19.61
C ASN A 453 3.50 28.57 -20.75
N ARG A 454 4.47 28.03 -21.50
CA ARG A 454 5.23 28.72 -22.58
C ARG A 454 5.94 30.03 -22.19
N ASP A 455 5.93 30.39 -20.91
CA ASP A 455 6.64 31.56 -20.42
C ASP A 455 8.15 31.27 -20.41
N MET A 456 8.90 31.97 -21.25
CA MET A 456 10.33 31.73 -21.46
C MET A 456 11.20 32.30 -20.33
N SER A 457 10.61 32.96 -19.32
CA SER A 457 11.35 33.54 -18.21
C SER A 457 11.71 32.55 -17.08
N CYS A 458 11.25 31.30 -17.12
CA CYS A 458 11.48 30.32 -16.04
C CYS A 458 12.56 29.29 -16.38
N GLU A 459 13.80 29.61 -16.01
CA GLU A 459 14.94 28.68 -16.07
C GLU A 459 14.92 27.67 -14.90
N GLY A 460 15.09 26.38 -15.20
CA GLY A 460 15.26 25.30 -14.22
C GLY A 460 13.98 24.76 -13.56
N SER A 461 13.93 23.45 -13.29
CA SER A 461 12.82 22.71 -12.63
C SER A 461 11.48 22.65 -13.40
N THR A 462 11.10 23.69 -14.13
CA THR A 462 9.84 23.76 -14.89
C THR A 462 9.80 22.75 -16.04
N CYS A 463 10.93 22.50 -16.70
CA CYS A 463 11.06 21.50 -17.77
C CYS A 463 11.33 20.08 -17.26
N ASP A 464 11.69 19.88 -15.99
CA ASP A 464 12.06 18.57 -15.44
C ASP A 464 10.92 17.54 -15.57
N LYS A 465 11.31 16.28 -15.75
CA LYS A 465 10.45 15.13 -16.02
C LYS A 465 10.76 13.99 -15.07
N TYR A 466 9.76 13.20 -14.69
CA TYR A 466 9.94 12.20 -13.62
C TYR A 466 9.39 10.82 -13.99
N ILE A 467 10.17 9.79 -13.72
CA ILE A 467 9.74 8.38 -13.84
C ILE A 467 9.87 7.74 -12.45
N ILE A 468 8.75 7.37 -11.85
CA ILE A 468 8.72 6.77 -10.53
C ILE A 468 8.28 5.30 -10.62
N ASN A 469 9.22 4.41 -10.34
CA ASN A 469 9.01 2.98 -10.26
C ASN A 469 8.62 2.61 -8.83
N VAL A 470 7.34 2.28 -8.60
CA VAL A 470 6.85 1.93 -7.25
C VAL A 470 7.35 0.53 -6.90
N SER A 471 8.30 0.50 -5.97
CA SER A 471 9.04 -0.69 -5.54
C SER A 471 8.84 -0.92 -4.04
N ALA A 472 9.61 -1.83 -3.45
CA ALA A 472 9.49 -2.20 -2.05
C ALA A 472 10.77 -2.85 -1.50
N ALA A 473 10.83 -3.10 -0.20
CA ALA A 473 11.93 -3.77 0.50
C ALA A 473 12.27 -5.16 -0.09
N GLU A 474 11.28 -5.80 -0.72
CA GLU A 474 11.37 -7.05 -1.45
C GLU A 474 12.35 -6.95 -2.64
N GLY A 475 12.51 -5.75 -3.21
CA GLY A 475 13.51 -5.48 -4.25
C GLY A 475 14.95 -5.33 -3.75
N GLN A 476 15.17 -5.18 -2.43
CA GLN A 476 16.51 -4.97 -1.87
C GLN A 476 17.37 -6.22 -1.92
N PHE A 477 18.57 -6.13 -2.49
CA PHE A 477 19.53 -7.24 -2.54
C PHE A 477 20.20 -7.44 -1.19
N ASN A 478 20.76 -6.38 -0.61
CA ASN A 478 21.58 -6.43 0.61
C ASN A 478 20.73 -6.41 1.90
N ARG A 479 19.72 -7.29 1.97
CA ARG A 479 18.75 -7.40 3.06
C ARG A 479 18.54 -8.85 3.44
N GLN A 480 18.36 -9.14 4.74
CA GLN A 480 17.93 -10.47 5.18
C GLN A 480 16.54 -10.79 4.60
N LYS A 481 16.46 -11.85 3.79
CA LYS A 481 15.23 -12.34 3.16
C LYS A 481 14.82 -13.70 3.73
N THR A 482 13.55 -14.05 3.50
CA THR A 482 13.04 -15.42 3.68
C THR A 482 13.12 -16.21 2.37
N SER A 483 12.97 -17.53 2.42
CA SER A 483 12.76 -18.43 1.27
C SER A 483 11.46 -18.17 0.47
N ARG A 484 10.55 -17.35 1.02
CA ARG A 484 9.18 -17.16 0.53
C ARG A 484 9.05 -15.99 -0.46
N HIS A 485 7.94 -15.97 -1.19
CA HIS A 485 7.59 -14.99 -2.23
C HIS A 485 8.74 -14.63 -3.20
N PRO A 486 9.49 -15.63 -3.72
CA PRO A 486 10.65 -15.38 -4.58
C PRO A 486 10.28 -14.61 -5.85
N HIS A 487 9.09 -14.86 -6.41
CA HIS A 487 8.55 -14.18 -7.59
C HIS A 487 8.45 -12.66 -7.39
N THR A 488 7.91 -12.20 -6.25
CA THR A 488 7.80 -10.78 -5.92
C THR A 488 9.18 -10.15 -5.67
N ASN A 489 10.05 -10.85 -4.92
CA ASN A 489 11.43 -10.40 -4.67
C ASN A 489 12.18 -10.19 -5.99
N MET A 490 12.16 -11.18 -6.90
CA MET A 490 12.80 -11.09 -8.22
C MET A 490 12.23 -9.95 -9.06
N ALA A 491 10.91 -9.77 -9.09
CA ALA A 491 10.28 -8.76 -9.91
C ALA A 491 10.59 -7.33 -9.46
N LYS A 492 10.57 -7.07 -8.14
CA LYS A 492 10.95 -5.77 -7.58
C LYS A 492 12.47 -5.52 -7.65
N ALA A 493 13.30 -6.56 -7.56
CA ALA A 493 14.73 -6.46 -7.80
C ALA A 493 15.07 -6.10 -9.26
N ALA A 494 14.36 -6.69 -10.24
CA ALA A 494 14.48 -6.35 -11.65
C ALA A 494 14.05 -4.89 -11.92
N LEU A 495 12.94 -4.44 -11.33
CA LEU A 495 12.50 -3.04 -11.42
C LEU A 495 13.51 -2.05 -10.79
N ASN A 496 14.11 -2.41 -9.65
CA ASN A 496 15.20 -1.63 -9.05
C ASN A 496 16.44 -1.59 -9.95
N MET A 497 16.81 -2.70 -10.59
CA MET A 497 17.95 -2.75 -11.51
C MET A 497 17.70 -1.89 -12.76
N LEU A 498 16.47 -1.84 -13.28
CA LEU A 498 16.07 -0.93 -14.36
C LEU A 498 16.34 0.53 -13.97
N THR A 499 15.85 0.97 -12.81
CA THR A 499 16.13 2.32 -12.28
C THR A 499 17.64 2.57 -12.20
N ARG A 500 18.37 1.68 -11.52
CA ARG A 500 19.82 1.81 -11.28
C ARG A 500 20.64 1.88 -12.56
N THR A 501 20.25 1.15 -13.59
CA THR A 501 21.00 1.04 -14.85
C THR A 501 20.74 2.24 -15.77
N SER A 502 19.48 2.63 -15.94
CA SER A 502 19.12 3.57 -17.03
C SER A 502 19.07 5.04 -16.59
N ALA A 503 18.91 5.35 -15.30
CA ALA A 503 18.69 6.71 -14.82
C ALA A 503 19.78 7.71 -15.24
N ALA A 504 21.07 7.34 -15.15
CA ALA A 504 22.18 8.22 -15.53
C ALA A 504 22.23 8.58 -17.03
N GLY A 505 21.52 7.84 -17.90
CA GLY A 505 21.31 8.19 -19.30
C GLY A 505 20.15 9.16 -19.50
N LEU A 506 19.09 9.02 -18.70
CA LEU A 506 17.88 9.83 -18.73
C LEU A 506 18.06 11.20 -18.07
N GLU A 507 18.88 11.29 -17.03
CA GLU A 507 19.18 12.53 -16.31
C GLU A 507 19.82 13.59 -17.21
N LYS A 508 20.64 13.17 -18.19
CA LYS A 508 21.20 14.01 -19.25
C LYS A 508 20.16 14.64 -20.18
N LYS A 509 18.91 14.19 -20.08
CA LYS A 509 17.74 14.68 -20.83
C LYS A 509 16.71 15.35 -19.92
N HIS A 510 17.08 15.69 -18.67
CA HIS A 510 16.19 16.20 -17.62
C HIS A 510 15.04 15.24 -17.25
N ILE A 511 15.25 13.92 -17.41
CA ILE A 511 14.30 12.87 -17.04
C ILE A 511 14.87 12.10 -15.84
N TYR A 512 14.35 12.40 -14.66
CA TYR A 512 14.83 11.90 -13.37
C TYR A 512 14.06 10.63 -12.99
N MET A 513 14.76 9.49 -12.90
CA MET A 513 14.13 8.19 -12.64
C MET A 513 14.50 7.64 -11.25
N CYS A 514 13.49 7.27 -10.45
CA CYS A 514 13.64 6.74 -9.10
C CYS A 514 12.86 5.45 -8.88
N SER A 515 13.36 4.58 -7.99
CA SER A 515 12.57 3.52 -7.36
C SER A 515 12.13 4.00 -5.98
N VAL A 516 10.89 3.74 -5.57
CA VAL A 516 10.35 4.20 -4.27
C VAL A 516 9.71 3.07 -3.48
N ASP A 517 10.15 2.87 -2.23
CA ASP A 517 9.50 2.05 -1.21
C ASP A 517 8.32 2.82 -0.60
N THR A 518 7.11 2.30 -0.75
CA THR A 518 5.88 2.87 -0.16
C THR A 518 5.78 2.70 1.35
N GLY A 519 6.72 2.00 1.98
CA GLY A 519 6.59 1.49 3.33
C GLY A 519 5.53 0.40 3.45
N TRP A 520 5.32 -0.08 4.68
CA TRP A 520 4.40 -1.18 4.93
C TRP A 520 2.96 -0.66 5.09
N VAL A 521 2.21 -0.75 3.99
CA VAL A 521 0.81 -0.31 3.88
C VAL A 521 -0.18 -1.48 3.86
N THR A 522 0.18 -2.62 3.24
CA THR A 522 -0.68 -3.81 3.14
C THR A 522 -0.03 -5.02 3.80
N ASP A 523 -0.83 -5.85 4.49
CA ASP A 523 -0.41 -7.17 4.97
C ASP A 523 -0.92 -8.25 4.02
N GLU A 524 -0.01 -8.82 3.25
CA GLU A 524 -0.29 -9.80 2.18
C GLU A 524 -0.39 -11.25 2.71
N ARG A 525 -0.22 -11.48 4.02
CA ARG A 525 -0.30 -12.83 4.58
C ARG A 525 -1.70 -13.45 4.42
N PRO A 526 -1.83 -14.79 4.33
CA PRO A 526 -3.12 -15.48 4.33
C PRO A 526 -3.98 -15.11 5.54
N ALA A 527 -5.32 -15.12 5.40
CA ALA A 527 -6.24 -14.65 6.43
C ALA A 527 -5.99 -15.28 7.84
N PRO A 528 -5.79 -16.61 7.99
CA PRO A 528 -5.50 -17.19 9.31
C PRO A 528 -4.21 -16.68 9.96
N GLN A 529 -3.22 -16.26 9.18
CA GLN A 529 -1.99 -15.67 9.73
C GLN A 529 -2.21 -14.22 10.16
N ARG A 530 -2.99 -13.44 9.39
CA ARG A 530 -3.37 -12.07 9.75
C ARG A 530 -4.15 -12.07 11.08
N GLU A 531 -5.14 -12.94 11.21
CA GLU A 531 -5.94 -13.12 12.43
C GLU A 531 -5.13 -13.60 13.64
N LYS A 532 -4.20 -14.55 13.44
CA LYS A 532 -3.36 -15.09 14.53
C LYS A 532 -2.40 -14.05 15.09
N PHE A 533 -1.78 -13.24 14.23
CA PHE A 533 -0.75 -12.29 14.64
C PHE A 533 -1.27 -10.88 14.94
N LYS A 534 -2.43 -10.48 14.38
CA LYS A 534 -3.05 -9.15 14.50
C LYS A 534 -2.04 -8.01 14.44
N TRP A 535 -1.17 -8.04 13.42
CA TRP A 535 -0.20 -6.97 13.19
C TRP A 535 -0.91 -5.80 12.52
N GLU A 536 -0.85 -4.65 13.16
CA GLU A 536 -1.19 -3.40 12.52
C GLU A 536 -0.04 -3.01 11.59
N VAL A 537 -0.38 -2.67 10.35
CA VAL A 537 0.54 -2.01 9.45
C VAL A 537 0.85 -0.59 9.98
N PRO A 538 2.06 -0.05 9.80
CA PRO A 538 2.46 1.25 10.35
C PRO A 538 1.93 2.47 9.60
N LEU A 539 1.50 2.29 8.35
CA LEU A 539 1.18 3.35 7.39
C LEU A 539 -0.15 3.05 6.69
N ASP A 540 -0.63 4.00 5.89
CA ASP A 540 -1.78 3.83 4.99
C ASP A 540 -1.45 4.21 3.52
N GLU A 541 -2.46 4.19 2.66
CA GLU A 541 -2.36 4.41 1.23
C GLU A 541 -1.99 5.86 0.88
N TRP A 542 -2.37 6.82 1.73
CA TRP A 542 -2.00 8.23 1.62
C TRP A 542 -0.53 8.44 2.01
N ASP A 543 -0.04 7.73 3.03
CA ASP A 543 1.39 7.69 3.36
C ASP A 543 2.24 7.05 2.26
N GLY A 544 1.70 6.03 1.58
CA GLY A 544 2.30 5.39 0.42
C GLY A 544 2.36 6.35 -0.78
N ALA A 545 1.25 7.01 -1.10
CA ALA A 545 1.19 8.01 -2.16
C ALA A 545 2.10 9.22 -1.89
N ALA A 546 2.21 9.66 -0.63
CA ALA A 546 3.12 10.71 -0.21
C ALA A 546 4.58 10.38 -0.53
N ARG A 547 5.01 9.13 -0.31
CA ARG A 547 6.36 8.66 -0.65
C ARG A 547 6.60 8.63 -2.16
N VAL A 548 5.63 8.12 -2.93
CA VAL A 548 5.74 8.00 -4.40
C VAL A 548 5.78 9.36 -5.08
N LEU A 549 5.03 10.35 -4.58
CA LEU A 549 5.02 11.71 -5.13
C LEU A 549 6.17 12.59 -4.61
N ASP A 550 6.82 12.24 -3.49
CA ASP A 550 7.87 13.07 -2.90
C ASP A 550 9.00 13.49 -3.85
N PRO A 551 9.54 12.62 -4.73
CA PRO A 551 10.61 13.01 -5.64
C PRO A 551 10.15 14.02 -6.69
N VAL A 552 8.90 13.91 -7.12
CA VAL A 552 8.25 14.83 -8.06
C VAL A 552 8.02 16.18 -7.38
N ILE A 553 7.43 16.17 -6.19
CA ILE A 553 7.14 17.40 -5.42
C ILE A 553 8.44 18.12 -5.03
N CYS A 554 9.45 17.38 -4.57
CA CYS A 554 10.75 17.95 -4.21
C CYS A 554 11.46 18.52 -5.44
N GLY A 555 11.51 17.79 -6.56
CA GLY A 555 12.17 18.27 -7.78
C GLY A 555 11.48 19.46 -8.45
N MET A 556 10.14 19.56 -8.36
CA MET A 556 9.34 20.66 -8.91
C MET A 556 9.19 21.88 -7.97
N SER A 557 9.77 21.85 -6.77
CA SER A 557 9.71 22.98 -5.83
C SER A 557 10.65 24.12 -6.26
N ASP A 558 10.07 25.30 -6.54
CA ASP A 558 10.71 26.53 -7.06
C ASP A 558 12.22 26.68 -6.76
N GLY A 559 13.05 26.41 -7.76
CA GLY A 559 14.48 26.79 -7.83
C GLY A 559 15.46 26.08 -6.88
N ASN A 560 15.00 25.50 -5.77
CA ASN A 560 15.83 24.85 -4.74
C ASN A 560 15.49 23.37 -4.52
N GLY A 561 14.66 22.78 -5.40
CA GLY A 561 14.25 21.39 -5.34
C GLY A 561 15.41 20.40 -5.46
N THR A 562 15.41 19.34 -4.66
CA THR A 562 16.36 18.22 -4.82
C THR A 562 15.83 17.26 -5.88
N GLN A 563 16.47 17.19 -7.05
CA GLN A 563 16.19 16.15 -8.04
C GLN A 563 16.80 14.81 -7.57
N PHE A 564 15.94 13.83 -7.30
CA PHE A 564 16.38 12.46 -7.09
C PHE A 564 16.38 11.68 -8.43
N SER A 565 17.50 11.05 -8.76
CA SER A 565 17.67 10.17 -9.93
C SER A 565 18.63 9.05 -9.58
N GLY A 566 18.43 7.87 -10.16
CA GLY A 566 19.34 6.72 -9.99
C GLY A 566 19.44 6.21 -8.56
N VAL A 567 18.38 6.37 -7.76
CA VAL A 567 18.32 5.97 -6.35
C VAL A 567 17.10 5.10 -6.04
N PHE A 568 17.24 4.25 -5.02
CA PHE A 568 16.11 3.65 -4.32
C PHE A 568 15.80 4.49 -3.08
N LEU A 569 14.57 5.00 -2.99
CA LEU A 569 14.13 5.86 -1.89
C LEU A 569 13.28 5.07 -0.90
N LYS A 570 13.59 5.23 0.38
CA LYS A 570 12.87 4.61 1.49
C LYS A 570 12.76 5.58 2.66
N ASN A 571 11.55 5.78 3.16
CA ASN A 571 11.25 6.82 4.15
C ASN A 571 11.81 8.19 3.73
N TYR A 572 11.56 8.58 2.47
CA TYR A 572 11.94 9.89 1.89
C TYR A 572 13.46 10.15 1.82
N LYS A 573 14.29 9.10 1.83
CA LYS A 573 15.76 9.21 1.71
C LYS A 573 16.33 8.10 0.82
N PRO A 574 17.45 8.34 0.10
CA PRO A 574 18.21 7.28 -0.56
C PRO A 574 18.60 6.17 0.42
N THR A 575 18.52 4.93 -0.05
CA THR A 575 18.88 3.72 0.71
C THR A 575 19.60 2.70 -0.20
N GLU A 576 20.22 1.70 0.43
CA GLU A 576 20.87 0.60 -0.27
C GLU A 576 19.90 -0.20 -1.17
N TRP A 577 20.44 -0.69 -2.28
CA TRP A 577 19.70 -1.26 -3.42
C TRP A 577 18.99 -2.59 -3.18
#